data_AF-A0AAJ5ZY49-F1
#
_entry.id   AF-A0AAJ5ZY49-F1
#
_cell.length_a   1.000
_cell.length_b   1.000
_cell.length_c   1.000
_cell.angle_alpha   90.00
_cell.angle_beta   90.00
_cell.angle_gamma   90.00
#
_symmetry.space_group_name_H-M   'P 1'
#
loop_
_entity.id
_entity.type
_entity.pdbx_description
1 polymer ?
#
loop_
_entity_poly.entity_id
_entity_poly.type
_entity_poly.pdbx_seq_one_letter_code
_entity_poly.pdbx_strand_id
1 'polypeptide(L)'
;MKIDINKFSFFIALPGSLNNYGSTLTSTKSALSKKDLSYLKDQADQDLFKDIQNGVNAIISTGFTVQGIIAINQQFTNSPIEAPTLPGHLRNYMYNEEDTMST
;
A
#
# COMPACT_ATOMS: atom_id res chain seq x y z
N MET A 1 -2.50 -18.42 -4.29
CA MET A 1 -3.83 -17.84 -3.96
C MET A 1 -4.29 -16.99 -5.13
N LYS A 2 -5.53 -17.15 -5.61
CA LYS A 2 -6.08 -16.29 -6.68
C LYS A 2 -6.82 -15.12 -6.02
N ILE A 3 -6.35 -13.90 -6.23
CA ILE A 3 -7.00 -12.70 -5.68
C ILE A 3 -8.28 -12.41 -6.47
N ASP A 4 -9.39 -12.23 -5.77
CA ASP A 4 -10.65 -11.77 -6.36
C ASP A 4 -10.52 -10.28 -6.71
N ILE A 5 -10.64 -9.95 -7.99
CA ILE A 5 -10.41 -8.60 -8.49
C ILE A 5 -11.45 -7.59 -7.97
N ASN A 6 -12.69 -8.01 -7.72
CA ASN A 6 -13.72 -7.13 -7.17
C ASN A 6 -13.37 -6.79 -5.72
N LYS A 7 -13.05 -7.81 -4.91
CA LYS A 7 -12.65 -7.61 -3.51
C LYS A 7 -11.38 -6.79 -3.41
N PHE A 8 -10.41 -7.02 -4.30
CA PHE A 8 -9.16 -6.28 -4.26
C PHE A 8 -9.31 -4.84 -4.73
N SER A 9 -10.14 -4.59 -5.75
CA SER A 9 -10.48 -3.21 -6.15
C SER A 9 -11.17 -2.45 -5.01
N PHE A 10 -12.05 -3.12 -4.25
CA PHE A 10 -12.67 -2.54 -3.04
C PHE A 10 -11.64 -2.22 -1.96
N PHE A 11 -10.71 -3.15 -1.70
CA PHE A 11 -9.65 -2.96 -0.71
C PHE A 11 -8.69 -1.83 -1.07
N ILE A 12 -8.37 -1.64 -2.35
CA ILE A 12 -7.53 -0.51 -2.78
C ILE A 12 -8.31 0.80 -2.67
N ALA A 13 -9.52 0.87 -3.22
CA ALA A 13 -10.24 2.15 -3.34
C ALA A 13 -10.79 2.68 -2.01
N LEU A 14 -11.35 1.82 -1.14
CA LEU A 14 -11.98 2.27 0.11
C LEU A 14 -10.93 2.56 1.21
N PRO A 15 -10.15 1.59 1.69
CA PRO A 15 -9.03 1.89 2.58
C PRO A 15 -8.04 2.92 2.03
N GLY A 16 -7.75 2.89 0.72
CA GLY A 16 -6.85 3.86 0.10
C GLY A 16 -7.35 5.29 0.21
N SER A 17 -8.66 5.54 0.29
CA SER A 17 -9.18 6.91 0.43
C SER A 17 -8.78 7.56 1.76
N LEU A 18 -8.31 6.78 2.74
CA LEU A 18 -7.73 7.28 3.98
C LEU A 18 -6.30 7.84 3.78
N ASN A 19 -5.67 7.52 2.66
CA ASN A 19 -4.33 7.95 2.26
C ASN A 19 -4.39 8.70 0.92
N ASN A 20 -5.42 9.52 0.72
CA ASN A 20 -5.63 10.37 -0.45
C ASN A 20 -5.80 9.67 -1.81
N TYR A 21 -6.03 8.35 -1.84
CA TYR A 21 -6.35 7.65 -3.09
C TYR A 21 -7.71 8.12 -3.64
N GLY A 22 -7.71 8.74 -4.82
CA GLY A 22 -8.87 9.43 -5.40
C GLY A 22 -9.59 8.67 -6.53
N SER A 23 -9.02 7.57 -7.01
CA SER A 23 -9.56 6.82 -8.14
C SER A 23 -10.80 6.06 -7.72
N THR A 24 -11.81 6.10 -8.58
CA THR A 24 -13.07 5.38 -8.32
C THR A 24 -12.84 3.87 -8.25
N LEU A 25 -13.77 3.15 -7.61
CA LEU A 25 -13.78 1.69 -7.61
C LEU A 25 -13.72 1.12 -9.04
N THR A 26 -14.45 1.72 -9.99
CA THR A 26 -14.49 1.31 -11.40
C THR A 26 -13.17 1.53 -12.11
N SER A 27 -12.52 2.69 -11.88
CA SER A 27 -11.18 3.00 -12.38
C SER A 27 -10.14 2.01 -11.85
N THR A 28 -10.16 1.77 -10.54
CA THR A 28 -9.28 0.83 -9.85
C THR A 28 -9.44 -0.60 -10.38
N LYS A 29 -10.69 -1.05 -10.56
CA LYS A 29 -10.99 -2.36 -11.15
C LYS A 29 -10.51 -2.45 -12.59
N SER A 30 -10.68 -1.39 -13.38
CA SER A 30 -10.18 -1.33 -14.76
C SER A 30 -8.66 -1.43 -14.80
N ALA A 31 -7.97 -0.68 -13.94
CA ALA A 31 -6.51 -0.72 -13.83
C ALA A 31 -6.00 -2.13 -13.49
N LEU A 32 -6.61 -2.80 -12.50
CA LEU A 32 -6.30 -4.19 -12.16
C LEU A 32 -6.57 -5.16 -13.32
N SER A 33 -7.71 -5.01 -14.00
CA SER A 33 -8.18 -5.97 -15.01
C SER A 33 -7.39 -5.87 -16.31
N LYS A 34 -7.03 -4.65 -16.68
CA LYS A 34 -6.30 -4.33 -17.92
C LYS A 34 -4.80 -4.27 -17.72
N LYS A 35 -4.33 -4.28 -16.45
CA LYS A 35 -2.92 -4.07 -16.09
C LYS A 35 -2.38 -2.76 -16.66
N ASP A 36 -3.20 -1.71 -16.56
CA ASP A 36 -2.95 -0.41 -17.17
C ASP A 36 -3.27 0.69 -16.15
N LEU A 37 -2.25 1.45 -15.78
CA LEU A 37 -2.35 2.49 -14.76
C LEU A 37 -2.99 3.78 -15.29
N SER A 38 -3.17 3.92 -16.61
CA SER A 38 -3.81 5.10 -17.22
C SER A 38 -5.27 5.27 -16.84
N TYR A 39 -5.91 4.23 -16.29
CA TYR A 39 -7.27 4.29 -15.74
C TYR A 39 -7.34 5.01 -14.39
N LEU A 40 -6.21 5.22 -13.71
CA LEU A 40 -6.14 5.90 -12.42
C LEU A 40 -6.06 7.42 -12.60
N LYS A 41 -6.55 8.16 -11.61
CA LYS A 41 -6.76 9.62 -11.65
C LYS A 41 -5.49 10.40 -11.97
N ASP A 42 -4.40 10.09 -11.29
CA ASP A 42 -3.12 10.81 -11.37
C ASP A 42 -1.96 9.91 -10.90
N GLN A 43 -0.74 10.46 -10.95
CA GLN A 43 0.47 9.73 -10.57
C GLN A 43 0.45 9.28 -9.09
N ALA A 44 -0.10 10.09 -8.18
CA ALA A 44 -0.16 9.76 -6.77
C ALA A 44 -1.00 8.50 -6.53
N ASP A 45 -2.16 8.39 -7.20
CA ASP A 45 -2.96 7.17 -7.16
C ASP A 45 -2.22 5.96 -7.76
N GLN A 46 -1.47 6.15 -8.85
CA GLN A 46 -0.69 5.07 -9.45
C GLN A 46 0.38 4.54 -8.50
N ASP A 47 1.00 5.41 -7.71
CA ASP A 47 2.05 5.06 -6.78
C ASP A 47 1.48 4.33 -5.56
N LEU A 48 0.40 4.84 -4.97
CA LEU A 48 -0.35 4.16 -3.90
C LEU A 48 -0.87 2.79 -4.35
N PHE A 49 -1.40 2.70 -5.57
CA PHE A 49 -1.88 1.45 -6.15
C PHE A 49 -0.77 0.40 -6.19
N LYS A 50 0.43 0.78 -6.65
CA LYS A 50 1.60 -0.11 -6.67
C LYS A 50 2.05 -0.51 -5.28
N ASP A 51 2.14 0.44 -4.35
CA ASP A 51 2.54 0.18 -2.97
C ASP A 51 1.61 -0.85 -2.31
N ILE A 52 0.30 -0.70 -2.50
CA ILE A 52 -0.69 -1.66 -1.99
C ILE A 52 -0.53 -3.04 -2.65
N GLN A 53 -0.32 -3.09 -3.97
CA GLN A 53 -0.07 -4.36 -4.67
C GLN A 53 1.19 -5.06 -4.14
N ASN A 54 2.28 -4.32 -3.96
CA ASN A 54 3.53 -4.87 -3.46
C ASN A 54 3.39 -5.35 -2.02
N GLY A 55 2.74 -4.57 -1.15
CA GLY A 55 2.46 -4.98 0.24
C GLY A 55 1.62 -6.26 0.33
N VAL A 56 0.56 -6.37 -0.47
CA VAL A 56 -0.26 -7.60 -0.52
C VAL A 56 0.54 -8.79 -1.03
N ASN A 57 1.41 -8.60 -2.03
CA ASN A 57 2.29 -9.68 -2.49
C ASN A 57 3.30 -10.11 -1.42
N ALA A 58 3.87 -9.15 -0.67
CA ALA A 58 4.80 -9.43 0.42
C ALA A 58 4.15 -10.27 1.53
N ILE A 59 2.93 -9.92 1.97
CA ILE A 59 2.25 -10.68 3.03
C ILE A 59 1.78 -12.05 2.58
N ILE A 60 1.42 -12.22 1.30
CA ILE A 60 1.11 -13.53 0.72
C ILE A 60 2.36 -14.42 0.72
N SER A 61 3.54 -13.86 0.45
CA SER A 61 4.80 -14.59 0.41
C SER A 61 5.32 -14.96 1.80
N THR A 62 5.27 -14.02 2.75
CA THR A 62 5.90 -14.15 4.07
C THR A 62 4.93 -14.68 5.15
N GLY A 63 3.62 -14.55 4.93
CA GLY A 63 2.59 -14.92 5.88
C GLY A 63 2.31 -13.85 6.94
N PHE A 64 1.16 -13.95 7.60
CA PHE A 64 0.70 -12.98 8.60
C PHE A 64 1.45 -13.12 9.93
N THR A 65 2.66 -12.54 9.96
CA THR A 65 3.60 -12.58 11.08
C THR A 65 4.25 -11.20 11.25
N VAL A 66 5.03 -11.01 12.32
CA VAL A 66 5.84 -9.78 12.50
C VAL A 66 6.75 -9.54 11.29
N GLN A 67 7.41 -10.59 10.79
CA GLN A 67 8.26 -10.49 9.60
C GLN A 67 7.45 -10.16 8.35
N GLY A 68 6.22 -10.64 8.25
CA GLY A 68 5.29 -10.26 7.18
C GLY A 68 4.94 -8.77 7.20
N ILE A 69 4.67 -8.21 8.39
CA ILE A 69 4.39 -6.77 8.56
C ILE A 69 5.61 -5.93 8.17
N ILE A 70 6.81 -6.34 8.61
CA ILE A 70 8.07 -5.70 8.22
C ILE A 70 8.27 -5.78 6.70
N ALA A 71 7.99 -6.94 6.09
CA ALA A 71 8.09 -7.12 4.65
C ALA A 71 7.12 -6.22 3.88
N ILE A 72 5.88 -6.02 4.35
CA ILE A 72 4.94 -5.04 3.77
C ILE A 72 5.56 -3.64 3.81
N ASN A 73 6.04 -3.21 4.98
CA ASN A 73 6.56 -1.87 5.20
C ASN A 73 7.72 -1.54 4.25
N GLN A 74 8.57 -2.51 3.93
CA GLN A 74 9.67 -2.34 2.96
C GLN A 74 9.22 -2.10 1.52
N GLN A 75 7.97 -2.42 1.18
CA GLN A 75 7.47 -2.30 -0.20
C GLN A 75 6.89 -0.92 -0.53
N PHE A 76 6.69 -0.04 0.47
CA PHE A 76 6.04 1.25 0.27
C PHE A 76 7.10 2.27 -0.13
N THR A 77 7.43 2.29 -1.42
CA THR A 77 8.54 3.08 -1.97
C THR A 77 8.11 3.99 -3.12
N ASN A 78 6.88 3.86 -3.61
CA ASN A 78 6.42 4.61 -4.78
C ASN A 78 5.83 5.96 -4.38
N SER A 79 5.12 6.06 -3.24
CA SER A 79 4.59 7.32 -2.72
C SER A 79 5.54 7.94 -1.69
N PRO A 80 6.28 9.02 -1.99
CA PRO A 80 7.23 9.61 -1.04
C PRO A 80 6.59 10.15 0.24
N ILE A 81 5.29 10.51 0.18
CA ILE A 81 4.53 11.01 1.33
C ILE A 81 4.13 9.86 2.27
N GLU A 82 3.82 8.69 1.72
CA GLU A 82 3.40 7.52 2.49
C GLU A 82 4.55 6.53 2.76
N ALA A 83 5.71 6.75 2.15
CA ALA A 83 6.90 5.93 2.34
C ALA A 83 7.39 6.05 3.80
N PRO A 84 7.76 4.95 4.44
CA PRO A 84 8.30 5.01 5.79
C PRO A 84 9.66 5.70 5.78
N THR A 85 9.88 6.61 6.74
CA THR A 85 11.17 7.30 6.95
C THR A 85 12.33 6.32 7.10
N LEU A 86 12.06 5.19 7.75
CA LEU A 86 12.97 4.07 7.89
C LEU A 86 12.21 2.80 7.41
N PRO A 87 12.53 2.27 6.22
CA PRO A 87 11.91 1.02 5.77
C PRO A 87 12.44 -0.20 6.53
N GLY A 88 11.57 -1.16 6.84
CA GLY A 88 11.95 -2.47 7.38
C GLY A 88 12.13 -2.53 8.90
N HIS A 89 11.55 -1.59 9.65
CA HIS A 89 11.50 -1.67 11.11
C HIS A 89 10.08 -1.43 11.64
N LEU A 90 9.87 -1.84 12.89
CA LEU A 90 8.71 -1.41 13.66
C LEU A 90 9.03 -0.08 14.35
N ARG A 91 8.01 0.76 14.51
CA ARG A 91 8.10 2.02 15.25
C ARG A 91 8.83 1.80 16.59
N ASN A 92 9.95 2.49 16.80
CA ASN A 92 10.76 2.39 18.00
C ASN A 92 11.48 3.71 18.29
N TYR A 93 10.97 4.42 19.30
CA TYR A 93 11.50 5.72 19.73
C TYR A 93 12.97 5.70 20.17
N MET A 94 13.50 4.53 20.57
CA MET A 94 14.91 4.39 20.96
C MET A 94 15.86 4.41 19.74
N TYR A 95 15.33 4.14 18.54
CA TYR A 95 16.10 4.12 17.29
C TYR A 95 15.74 5.27 16.34
N ASN A 96 14.55 5.86 16.47
CA ASN A 96 14.09 7.02 15.70
C ASN A 96 13.26 7.95 16.60
N GLU A 97 13.72 9.16 16.88
CA GLU A 97 12.98 10.07 17.77
C GLU A 97 11.61 10.47 17.19
N GLU A 98 11.45 10.47 15.86
CA GLU A 98 10.15 10.73 15.21
C GLU A 98 9.11 9.64 15.45
N ASP A 99 9.53 8.48 15.98
CA ASP A 99 8.64 7.40 16.40
C ASP A 99 8.01 7.64 17.78
N THR A 100 8.35 8.74 18.46
CA THR A 100 7.71 9.13 19.72
C THR A 100 6.23 9.47 19.49
N MET A 101 5.34 8.81 20.25
CA MET A 101 3.95 9.24 20.35
C MET A 101 3.89 10.34 21.41
N SER A 102 3.74 11.60 20.98
CA SER A 102 3.36 12.67 21.90
C SER A 102 1.93 12.41 22.40
N THR A 103 1.79 12.18 23.71
CA THR A 103 0.50 11.97 24.41
C THR A 103 -0.32 13.24 24.51
#